data_AF-A0A1B6K0U5-F1
#
_entry.id   AF-A0A1B6K0U5-F1
#
_cell.length_a   1.000
_cell.length_b   1.000
_cell.length_c   1.000
_cell.angle_alpha   90.00
_cell.angle_beta   90.00
_cell.angle_gamma   90.00
#
_symmetry.space_group_name_H-M   'P 1'
#
loop_
_entity.id
_entity.type
_entity.pdbx_description
1 polymer ?
#
loop_
_entity_poly.entity_id
_entity_poly.type
_entity_poly.pdbx_seq_one_letter_code
_entity_poly.pdbx_strand_id
1 'polypeptide(L)'
;THLFFNDVEDCDQVHIDDVSSDDNGQDLNGYNFATDGFTAGAAGGVPGPVAGGALCLGGGVRGGVDWMRKLAFRYRKVKDTYNNYRNSVGGLLGPGKRDQWLQLRSEIENVTDNWLSMAIKCLTLINSRPSNVNVLVTTTQLVPALAKVLLFGLGGIFPIENIYSATKIGKESCFERIIARFGRKCTYVVVGDGQDEEAAAKTMNFPFWRISSHSDLAALYNALDMGFL
;
A
#
# COMPACT_ATOMS: atom_id res chain seq x y z
N THR A 1 -9.83 10.39 3.74
CA THR A 1 -11.14 10.15 4.36
C THR A 1 -11.34 8.71 4.81
N HIS A 2 -11.11 7.70 3.95
CA HIS A 2 -11.46 6.31 4.29
C HIS A 2 -10.33 5.47 4.90
N LEU A 3 -9.08 5.90 4.76
CA LEU A 3 -7.90 5.11 5.10
C LEU A 3 -7.07 5.68 6.25
N PHE A 4 -7.67 6.52 7.10
CA PHE A 4 -7.03 7.07 8.32
C PHE A 4 -5.68 7.76 8.12
N PHE A 5 -5.40 8.31 6.92
CA PHE A 5 -4.09 8.91 6.61
C PHE A 5 -3.62 9.92 7.66
N ASN A 6 -4.48 10.89 8.04
CA ASN A 6 -4.15 11.89 9.04
C ASN A 6 -3.82 11.30 10.43
N ASP A 7 -4.37 10.12 10.75
CA ASP A 7 -4.10 9.45 12.02
C ASP A 7 -2.75 8.72 11.96
N VAL A 8 -2.38 8.15 10.82
CA VAL A 8 -1.24 7.22 10.73
C VAL A 8 -0.02 7.78 9.99
N GLU A 9 -0.08 9.00 9.47
CA GLU A 9 0.99 9.65 8.72
C GLU A 9 2.35 9.59 9.45
N ASP A 10 2.38 9.98 10.73
CA ASP A 10 3.61 9.97 11.55
C ASP A 10 4.01 8.58 12.08
N CYS A 11 3.19 7.56 11.84
CA CYS A 11 3.45 6.18 12.24
C CYS A 11 3.20 5.18 11.10
N ASP A 12 3.50 5.61 9.87
CA ASP A 12 3.31 4.80 8.68
C ASP A 12 4.04 3.44 8.75
N GLN A 13 3.51 2.42 8.08
CA GLN A 13 4.04 1.06 8.12
C GLN A 13 4.60 0.68 6.75
N VAL A 14 5.54 -0.26 6.73
CA VAL A 14 6.09 -0.77 5.47
C VAL A 14 5.08 -1.72 4.82
N HIS A 15 4.38 -2.53 5.60
CA HIS A 15 3.44 -3.52 5.13
C HIS A 15 2.16 -3.52 5.99
N ILE A 16 1.03 -3.88 5.37
CA ILE A 16 -0.32 -3.79 5.99
C ILE A 16 -0.45 -4.57 7.30
N ASP A 17 0.30 -5.66 7.44
CA ASP A 17 0.23 -6.57 8.60
C ASP A 17 1.33 -6.33 9.65
N ASP A 18 2.15 -5.27 9.55
CA ASP A 18 3.31 -5.03 10.43
C ASP A 18 2.95 -4.87 11.91
N VAL A 19 1.73 -4.40 12.19
CA VAL A 19 1.20 -4.18 13.55
C VAL A 19 0.10 -5.18 13.91
N SER A 20 -0.08 -6.24 13.11
CA SER A 20 -1.18 -7.19 13.30
C SER A 20 -1.08 -8.00 14.59
N SER A 21 0.12 -8.16 15.16
CA SER A 21 0.33 -8.86 16.43
C SER A 21 -0.28 -8.16 17.64
N ASP A 22 -0.49 -6.84 17.56
CA ASP A 22 -1.10 -6.04 18.64
C ASP A 22 -2.64 -6.02 18.54
N ASP A 23 -3.20 -6.58 17.47
CA ASP A 23 -4.64 -6.72 17.26
C ASP A 23 -5.20 -7.92 18.05
N ASN A 24 -6.33 -7.72 18.72
CA ASN A 24 -7.03 -8.78 19.47
C ASN A 24 -8.16 -9.46 18.66
N GLY A 25 -8.35 -9.09 17.39
CA GLY A 25 -9.36 -9.65 16.51
C GLY A 25 -10.79 -9.20 16.80
N GLN A 26 -11.01 -8.19 17.64
CA GLN A 26 -12.36 -7.72 17.93
C GLN A 26 -13.06 -7.17 16.67
N ASP A 27 -14.39 -7.29 16.61
CA ASP A 27 -15.18 -6.70 15.54
C ASP A 27 -15.06 -5.17 15.55
N LEU A 28 -14.91 -4.57 14.37
CA LEU A 28 -14.72 -3.13 14.19
C LEU A 28 -15.94 -2.43 13.59
N ASN A 29 -17.08 -3.12 13.40
CA ASN A 29 -18.27 -2.50 12.82
C ASN A 29 -18.90 -1.44 13.74
N GLY A 30 -18.84 -1.64 15.07
CA GLY A 30 -19.30 -0.68 16.07
C GLY A 30 -18.19 0.18 16.67
N TYR A 31 -16.92 0.00 16.25
CA TYR A 31 -15.79 0.70 16.83
C TYR A 31 -15.71 2.15 16.33
N ASN A 32 -15.76 3.11 17.26
CA ASN A 32 -15.71 4.53 16.92
C ASN A 32 -14.26 5.06 16.96
N PHE A 33 -13.60 5.04 15.80
CA PHE A 33 -12.24 5.56 15.62
C PHE A 33 -12.09 7.06 15.92
N ALA A 34 -13.17 7.85 15.80
CA ALA A 34 -13.09 9.30 16.03
C ALA A 34 -13.01 9.67 17.51
N THR A 35 -13.43 8.78 18.40
CA THR A 35 -13.49 9.02 19.85
C THR A 35 -12.67 8.01 20.65
N ASP A 36 -11.80 7.22 20.00
CA ASP A 36 -10.99 6.20 20.66
C ASP A 36 -9.74 6.76 21.37
N GLY A 37 -9.49 8.07 21.25
CA GLY A 37 -8.39 8.76 21.90
C GLY A 37 -7.01 8.44 21.31
N PHE A 38 -6.94 7.86 20.10
CA PHE A 38 -5.68 7.65 19.40
C PHE A 38 -5.06 8.98 18.96
N THR A 39 -3.75 9.13 19.16
CA THR A 39 -2.98 10.32 18.77
C THR A 39 -1.71 9.89 18.05
N ALA A 40 -1.51 10.39 16.82
CA ALA A 40 -0.37 10.06 15.95
C ALA A 40 0.97 10.59 16.51
N GLY A 41 0.91 11.76 17.14
CA GLY A 41 2.06 12.54 17.57
C GLY A 41 2.51 12.24 19.00
N ALA A 42 3.81 12.44 19.24
CA ALA A 42 4.29 12.67 20.59
C ALA A 42 3.81 14.04 21.06
N ALA A 43 2.62 14.12 21.65
CA ALA A 43 2.30 15.24 22.54
C ALA A 43 3.02 15.05 23.89
N GLY A 44 4.35 15.05 23.83
CA GLY A 44 5.17 15.43 24.96
C GLY A 44 5.25 16.95 25.00
N GLY A 45 4.33 17.59 25.73
CA GLY A 45 4.51 18.97 26.19
C GLY A 45 3.59 20.04 25.58
N VAL A 46 2.40 20.19 26.16
CA VAL A 46 1.96 21.51 26.65
C VAL A 46 1.21 21.30 27.97
N PRO A 47 1.75 21.74 29.12
CA PRO A 47 0.98 21.82 30.34
C PRO A 47 0.02 23.02 30.22
N GLY A 48 -1.19 22.76 29.72
CA GLY A 48 -2.34 23.61 30.04
C GLY A 48 -2.66 23.50 31.54
N PRO A 49 -3.23 24.53 32.18
CA PRO A 49 -3.30 24.61 33.63
C PRO A 49 -4.07 23.42 34.19
N VAL A 50 -3.39 22.64 35.03
CA VAL A 50 -3.93 21.52 35.77
C VAL A 50 -5.01 21.99 36.74
N ALA A 51 -6.28 21.76 36.38
CA ALA A 51 -7.37 21.78 37.34
C ALA A 51 -7.57 20.35 37.85
N GLY A 52 -7.04 20.06 39.04
CA GLY A 52 -7.47 18.94 39.88
C GLY A 52 -6.86 17.58 39.52
N GLY A 53 -6.19 16.98 40.49
CA GLY A 53 -5.52 15.69 40.35
C GLY A 53 -6.47 14.56 39.97
N ALA A 54 -6.20 13.97 38.82
CA ALA A 54 -6.55 12.59 38.49
C ALA A 54 -5.42 12.03 37.63
N LEU A 55 -4.68 11.07 38.17
CA LEU A 55 -3.83 10.18 37.38
C LEU A 55 -4.76 9.36 36.47
N CYS A 56 -5.10 9.91 35.30
CA CYS A 56 -5.93 9.23 34.33
C CYS A 56 -5.12 8.10 33.68
N LEU A 57 -5.23 6.90 34.25
CA LEU A 57 -4.79 5.61 33.71
C LEU A 57 -5.42 5.22 32.35
N GLY A 58 -6.02 6.17 31.62
CA GLY A 58 -6.87 5.88 30.44
C GLY A 58 -6.41 6.49 29.11
N GLY A 59 -5.37 7.34 29.09
CA GLY A 59 -4.83 7.93 27.86
C GLY A 59 -3.50 7.27 27.49
N GLY A 60 -3.52 6.33 26.54
CA GLY A 60 -2.32 5.61 26.10
C GLY A 60 -1.23 6.53 25.56
N VAL A 61 -0.04 6.44 26.14
CA VAL A 61 1.19 7.08 25.62
C VAL A 61 1.55 6.43 24.28
N ARG A 62 2.06 7.21 23.31
CA ARG A 62 2.55 6.69 22.02
C ARG A 62 3.52 5.52 22.24
N GLY A 63 3.26 4.39 21.58
CA GLY A 63 4.04 3.15 21.73
C GLY A 63 3.64 2.25 22.91
N GLY A 64 2.65 2.65 23.73
CA GLY A 64 2.05 1.78 24.74
C GLY A 64 1.16 0.69 24.11
N VAL A 65 0.87 -0.37 24.88
CA VAL A 65 0.08 -1.53 24.41
C VAL A 65 -1.29 -1.12 23.86
N ASP A 66 -2.00 -0.22 24.54
CA ASP A 66 -3.30 0.30 24.07
C ASP A 66 -3.16 1.10 22.77
N TRP A 67 -2.10 1.90 22.66
CA TRP A 67 -1.81 2.69 21.46
C TRP A 67 -1.50 1.79 20.26
N MET A 68 -0.65 0.77 20.44
CA MET A 68 -0.30 -0.20 19.40
C MET A 68 -1.53 -0.97 18.92
N ARG A 69 -2.43 -1.36 19.84
CA ARG A 69 -3.70 -1.99 19.49
C ARG A 69 -4.59 -1.09 18.64
N LYS A 70 -4.71 0.19 18.99
CA LYS A 70 -5.48 1.18 18.22
C LYS A 70 -4.88 1.45 16.83
N LEU A 71 -3.55 1.41 16.71
CA LEU A 71 -2.86 1.45 15.43
C LEU A 71 -3.18 0.21 14.58
N ALA A 72 -3.13 -0.98 15.18
CA ALA A 72 -3.49 -2.23 14.53
C ALA A 72 -4.93 -2.23 14.00
N PHE A 73 -5.89 -1.73 14.78
CA PHE A 73 -7.28 -1.59 14.33
C PHE A 73 -7.43 -0.70 13.10
N ARG A 74 -6.65 0.41 13.01
CA ARG A 74 -6.67 1.29 11.83
C ARG A 74 -6.15 0.55 10.60
N TYR A 75 -5.02 -0.15 10.70
CA TYR A 75 -4.48 -0.91 9.58
C TYR A 75 -5.36 -2.10 9.18
N ARG A 76 -5.98 -2.80 10.13
CA ARG A 76 -7.00 -3.82 9.79
C ARG A 76 -8.21 -3.21 9.11
N LYS A 77 -8.71 -2.06 9.58
CA LYS A 77 -9.82 -1.36 8.91
C LYS A 77 -9.45 -0.87 7.52
N VAL A 78 -8.20 -0.42 7.31
CA VAL A 78 -7.65 -0.10 5.98
C VAL A 78 -7.65 -1.35 5.10
N LYS A 79 -7.23 -2.50 5.64
CA LYS A 79 -7.22 -3.79 4.94
C LYS A 79 -8.61 -4.22 4.50
N ASP A 80 -9.59 -4.16 5.41
CA ASP A 80 -10.99 -4.48 5.12
C ASP A 80 -11.55 -3.53 4.06
N THR A 81 -11.32 -2.22 4.21
CA THR A 81 -11.78 -1.21 3.24
C THR A 81 -11.19 -1.46 1.87
N TYR A 82 -9.88 -1.71 1.77
CA TYR A 82 -9.25 -2.04 0.49
C TYR A 82 -9.90 -3.27 -0.13
N ASN A 83 -10.01 -4.37 0.61
CA ASN A 83 -10.54 -5.63 0.08
C ASN A 83 -12.01 -5.53 -0.33
N ASN A 84 -12.83 -4.78 0.40
CA ASN A 84 -14.24 -4.57 0.07
C ASN A 84 -14.44 -3.72 -1.20
N TYR A 85 -13.51 -2.80 -1.49
CA TYR A 85 -13.69 -1.81 -2.55
C TYR A 85 -12.68 -1.91 -3.71
N ARG A 86 -11.69 -2.81 -3.66
CA ARG A 86 -10.64 -2.94 -4.69
C ARG A 86 -11.16 -3.19 -6.11
N ASN A 87 -12.36 -3.77 -6.22
CA ASN A 87 -13.07 -4.00 -7.48
C ASN A 87 -14.27 -3.06 -7.70
N SER A 88 -14.55 -2.15 -6.76
CA SER A 88 -15.72 -1.25 -6.77
C SER A 88 -15.38 0.11 -6.15
N VAL A 89 -14.30 0.74 -6.63
CA VAL A 89 -13.78 2.00 -6.06
C VAL A 89 -14.79 3.14 -6.17
N GLY A 90 -15.63 3.15 -7.21
CA GLY A 90 -16.74 4.11 -7.33
C GLY A 90 -17.75 4.04 -6.17
N GLY A 91 -17.94 2.85 -5.57
CA GLY A 91 -18.76 2.69 -4.37
C GLY A 91 -18.13 3.28 -3.12
N LEU A 92 -16.79 3.25 -3.01
CA LEU A 92 -16.06 3.87 -1.90
C LEU A 92 -16.10 5.41 -2.00
N LEU A 93 -15.96 5.95 -3.21
CA LEU A 93 -15.94 7.39 -3.46
C LEU A 93 -17.32 8.05 -3.31
N GLY A 94 -18.39 7.29 -3.58
CA GLY A 94 -19.76 7.80 -3.65
C GLY A 94 -20.06 8.47 -5.00
N PRO A 95 -21.35 8.71 -5.32
CA PRO A 95 -21.80 9.08 -6.65
C PRO A 95 -21.17 10.38 -7.18
N GLY A 96 -21.10 11.44 -6.36
CA GLY A 96 -20.57 12.73 -6.80
C GLY A 96 -19.08 12.71 -7.17
N LYS A 97 -18.25 12.00 -6.39
CA LYS A 97 -16.80 11.89 -6.67
C LYS A 97 -16.49 10.82 -7.73
N ARG A 98 -17.36 9.82 -7.88
CA ARG A 98 -17.20 8.75 -8.86
C ARG A 98 -17.15 9.30 -10.29
N ASP A 99 -18.08 10.18 -10.66
CA ASP A 99 -18.16 10.67 -12.04
C ASP A 99 -16.95 11.54 -12.39
N GLN A 100 -16.54 12.42 -11.46
CA GLN A 100 -15.32 13.22 -11.60
C GLN A 100 -14.07 12.33 -11.71
N TRP A 101 -14.00 11.27 -10.90
CA TRP A 101 -12.90 10.31 -10.96
C TRP A 101 -12.86 9.57 -12.30
N LEU A 102 -14.00 9.10 -12.82
CA LEU A 102 -14.05 8.42 -14.12
C LEU A 102 -13.65 9.34 -15.27
N GLN A 103 -14.11 10.60 -15.25
CA GLN A 103 -13.70 11.61 -16.22
C GLN A 103 -12.19 11.85 -16.16
N LEU A 104 -11.64 12.12 -14.97
CA LEU A 104 -10.20 12.33 -14.79
C LEU A 104 -9.38 11.12 -15.25
N ARG A 105 -9.87 9.90 -14.99
CA ARG A 105 -9.21 8.66 -15.46
C ARG A 105 -9.18 8.58 -16.98
N SER A 106 -10.27 8.94 -17.65
CA SER A 106 -10.31 9.00 -19.11
C SER A 106 -9.35 10.06 -19.67
N GLU A 107 -9.27 11.24 -19.04
CA GLU A 107 -8.36 12.31 -19.46
C GLU A 107 -6.89 11.89 -19.28
N ILE A 108 -6.55 11.20 -18.17
CA ILE A 108 -5.22 10.64 -17.93
C ILE A 108 -4.87 9.60 -19.00
N GLU A 109 -5.76 8.64 -19.32
CA GLU A 109 -5.49 7.67 -20.39
C GLU A 109 -5.22 8.35 -21.74
N ASN A 110 -6.00 9.39 -22.06
CA ASN A 110 -5.81 10.14 -23.31
C ASN A 110 -4.47 10.89 -23.35
N VAL A 111 -4.11 11.59 -22.28
CA VAL A 111 -2.85 12.38 -22.22
C VAL A 111 -1.62 11.48 -22.11
N THR A 112 -1.76 10.27 -21.59
CA THR A 112 -0.66 9.30 -21.43
C THR A 112 -0.59 8.27 -22.56
N ASP A 113 -1.35 8.46 -23.64
CA ASP A 113 -1.44 7.54 -24.77
C ASP A 113 -1.65 6.08 -24.32
N ASN A 114 -2.59 5.87 -23.39
CA ASN A 114 -2.96 4.57 -22.84
C ASN A 114 -1.83 3.83 -22.07
N TRP A 115 -0.86 4.56 -21.49
CA TRP A 115 0.26 3.98 -20.75
C TRP A 115 -0.18 2.93 -19.73
N LEU A 116 -1.15 3.27 -18.89
CA LEU A 116 -1.61 2.38 -17.84
C LEU A 116 -2.41 1.21 -18.40
N SER A 117 -3.21 1.40 -19.45
CA SER A 117 -3.85 0.28 -20.15
C SER A 117 -2.82 -0.72 -20.67
N MET A 118 -1.66 -0.27 -21.17
CA MET A 118 -0.56 -1.17 -21.57
C MET A 118 0.06 -1.90 -20.36
N ALA A 119 0.30 -1.19 -19.25
CA ALA A 119 0.81 -1.80 -18.02
C ALA A 119 -0.16 -2.84 -17.44
N ILE A 120 -1.46 -2.54 -17.42
CA ILE A 120 -2.52 -3.46 -16.95
C ILE A 120 -2.55 -4.75 -17.77
N LYS A 121 -2.32 -4.70 -19.09
CA LYS A 121 -2.22 -5.91 -19.91
C LYS A 121 -1.09 -6.83 -19.44
N CYS A 122 0.10 -6.27 -19.19
CA CYS A 122 1.24 -7.04 -18.66
C CYS A 122 0.91 -7.66 -17.30
N LEU A 123 0.41 -6.83 -16.37
CA LEU A 123 0.06 -7.26 -15.01
C LEU A 123 -1.03 -8.32 -14.98
N THR A 124 -2.04 -8.21 -15.86
CA THR A 124 -3.14 -9.17 -15.96
C THR A 124 -2.65 -10.51 -16.51
N LEU A 125 -1.74 -10.49 -17.49
CA LEU A 125 -1.12 -11.69 -18.04
C LEU A 125 -0.25 -12.42 -17.00
N ILE A 126 0.46 -11.67 -16.13
CA ILE A 126 1.15 -12.25 -14.98
C ILE A 126 0.13 -12.88 -14.02
N ASN A 127 -0.94 -12.16 -13.69
CA ASN A 127 -1.96 -12.60 -12.73
C ASN A 127 -2.77 -13.82 -13.20
N SER A 128 -2.85 -14.08 -14.51
CA SER A 128 -3.55 -15.25 -15.05
C SER A 128 -2.70 -16.54 -14.99
N ARG A 129 -1.40 -16.44 -14.71
CA ARG A 129 -0.49 -17.59 -14.60
C ARG A 129 -0.46 -18.12 -13.16
N PRO A 130 -0.66 -19.43 -12.94
CA PRO A 130 -0.75 -19.98 -11.58
C PRO A 130 0.56 -19.92 -10.79
N SER A 131 1.71 -19.82 -11.46
CA SER A 131 3.04 -19.81 -10.86
C SER A 131 3.64 -18.41 -10.70
N ASN A 132 2.91 -17.35 -11.05
CA ASN A 132 3.41 -15.99 -11.05
C ASN A 132 2.60 -15.12 -10.09
N VAL A 133 3.27 -14.12 -9.50
CA VAL A 133 2.66 -13.23 -8.51
C VAL A 133 3.12 -11.81 -8.78
N ASN A 134 2.17 -10.87 -8.80
CA ASN A 134 2.47 -9.44 -8.82
C ASN A 134 2.73 -8.95 -7.39
N VAL A 135 3.83 -8.23 -7.20
CA VAL A 135 4.22 -7.55 -5.95
C VAL A 135 4.58 -6.11 -6.27
N LEU A 136 4.05 -5.15 -5.51
CA LEU A 136 4.32 -3.73 -5.67
C LEU A 136 5.24 -3.24 -4.56
N VAL A 137 6.34 -2.58 -4.94
CA VAL A 137 7.24 -1.87 -4.01
C VAL A 137 7.30 -0.40 -4.45
N THR A 138 6.96 0.52 -3.56
CA THR A 138 6.89 1.97 -3.87
C THR A 138 7.54 2.82 -2.80
N THR A 139 8.10 3.98 -3.16
CA THR A 139 8.63 4.97 -2.21
C THR A 139 7.56 5.89 -1.62
N THR A 140 6.30 5.72 -2.03
CA THR A 140 5.15 6.39 -1.39
C THR A 140 4.82 5.72 -0.05
N GLN A 141 4.44 6.51 0.96
CA GLN A 141 3.90 5.98 2.22
C GLN A 141 2.76 4.99 1.96
N LEU A 142 2.58 4.00 2.83
CA LEU A 142 1.69 2.87 2.54
C LEU A 142 0.24 3.31 2.31
N VAL A 143 -0.33 4.14 3.18
CA VAL A 143 -1.74 4.55 3.04
C VAL A 143 -2.00 5.33 1.74
N PRO A 144 -1.22 6.36 1.37
CA PRO A 144 -1.36 7.01 0.06
C PRO A 144 -1.07 6.08 -1.11
N ALA A 145 -0.16 5.11 -0.98
CA ALA A 145 0.09 4.11 -2.02
C ALA A 145 -1.15 3.24 -2.25
N LEU A 146 -1.80 2.76 -1.20
CA LEU A 146 -3.06 2.00 -1.30
C LEU A 146 -4.17 2.83 -1.96
N ALA A 147 -4.29 4.11 -1.60
CA ALA A 147 -5.22 5.01 -2.25
C ALA A 147 -4.95 5.15 -3.75
N LYS A 148 -3.68 5.32 -4.15
CA LYS A 148 -3.28 5.34 -5.58
C LYS A 148 -3.64 4.03 -6.27
N VAL A 149 -3.32 2.88 -5.69
CA VAL A 149 -3.63 1.57 -6.27
C VAL A 149 -5.14 1.41 -6.51
N LEU A 150 -5.98 1.83 -5.56
CA LEU A 150 -7.44 1.85 -5.75
C LEU A 150 -7.85 2.80 -6.87
N LEU A 151 -7.43 4.07 -6.80
CA LEU A 151 -7.83 5.10 -7.77
C LEU A 151 -7.37 4.82 -9.21
N PHE A 152 -6.25 4.10 -9.38
CA PHE A 152 -5.75 3.68 -10.69
C PHE A 152 -6.32 2.33 -11.15
N GLY A 153 -7.26 1.73 -10.41
CA GLY A 153 -7.94 0.49 -10.80
C GLY A 153 -7.06 -0.77 -10.70
N LEU A 154 -5.97 -0.69 -9.93
CA LEU A 154 -4.99 -1.77 -9.78
C LEU A 154 -5.32 -2.73 -8.62
N GLY A 155 -6.38 -2.44 -7.86
CA GLY A 155 -6.72 -3.20 -6.67
C GLY A 155 -7.11 -4.66 -6.92
N GLY A 156 -7.66 -4.98 -8.09
CA GLY A 156 -7.94 -6.36 -8.48
C GLY A 156 -6.69 -7.18 -8.85
N ILE A 157 -5.57 -6.50 -9.10
CA ILE A 157 -4.30 -7.09 -9.56
C ILE A 157 -3.32 -7.28 -8.40
N PHE A 158 -3.28 -6.33 -7.47
CA PHE A 158 -2.40 -6.39 -6.31
C PHE A 158 -3.22 -6.70 -5.06
N PRO A 159 -3.16 -7.94 -4.53
CA PRO A 159 -3.58 -8.20 -3.15
C PRO A 159 -2.88 -7.20 -2.22
N ILE A 160 -3.57 -6.73 -1.19
CA ILE A 160 -3.01 -5.70 -0.30
C ILE A 160 -1.75 -6.19 0.43
N GLU A 161 -1.66 -7.48 0.70
CA GLU A 161 -0.49 -8.14 1.28
C GLU A 161 0.71 -8.13 0.32
N ASN A 162 0.52 -7.83 -0.96
CA ASN A 162 1.60 -7.77 -1.94
C ASN A 162 2.06 -6.33 -2.21
N ILE A 163 1.70 -5.38 -1.34
CA ILE A 163 2.07 -3.97 -1.46
C ILE A 163 3.00 -3.59 -0.30
N TYR A 164 4.19 -3.10 -0.65
CA TYR A 164 5.24 -2.71 0.30
C TYR A 164 5.62 -1.24 0.08
N SER A 165 5.63 -0.47 1.17
CA SER A 165 6.16 0.89 1.20
C SER A 165 7.64 0.89 1.58
N ALA A 166 8.48 1.32 0.64
CA ALA A 166 9.91 1.51 0.82
C ALA A 166 10.27 2.86 1.46
N THR A 167 9.30 3.70 1.84
CA THR A 167 9.55 5.07 2.33
C THR A 167 10.52 5.13 3.51
N LYS A 168 10.44 4.16 4.43
CA LYS A 168 11.27 4.13 5.65
C LYS A 168 12.51 3.25 5.54
N ILE A 169 12.42 2.14 4.82
CA ILE A 169 13.45 1.08 4.84
C ILE A 169 14.19 0.93 3.51
N GLY A 170 13.78 1.63 2.46
CA GLY A 170 14.35 1.49 1.11
C GLY A 170 13.87 0.24 0.37
N LYS A 171 14.11 0.20 -0.95
CA LYS A 171 13.63 -0.89 -1.83
C LYS A 171 14.36 -2.22 -1.59
N GLU A 172 15.67 -2.17 -1.31
CA GLU A 172 16.47 -3.37 -1.00
C GLU A 172 15.92 -4.13 0.21
N SER A 173 15.67 -3.45 1.33
CA SER A 173 15.05 -4.06 2.51
C SER A 173 13.64 -4.60 2.24
N CYS A 174 12.84 -3.93 1.39
CA CYS A 174 11.56 -4.48 0.95
C CYS A 174 11.74 -5.78 0.16
N PHE A 175 12.73 -5.85 -0.73
CA PHE A 175 13.03 -7.08 -1.48
C PHE A 175 13.47 -8.22 -0.56
N GLU A 176 14.28 -7.96 0.47
CA GLU A 176 14.62 -8.96 1.48
C GLU A 176 13.39 -9.53 2.19
N ARG A 177 12.44 -8.66 2.57
CA ARG A 177 11.16 -9.08 3.17
C ARG A 177 10.33 -9.93 2.21
N ILE A 178 10.32 -9.60 0.93
CA ILE A 178 9.64 -10.36 -0.12
C ILE A 178 10.29 -11.75 -0.25
N ILE A 179 11.62 -11.84 -0.27
CA ILE A 179 12.35 -13.12 -0.30
C ILE A 179 12.04 -13.96 0.94
N ALA A 180 11.98 -13.34 2.13
CA ALA A 180 11.65 -14.04 3.36
C ALA A 180 10.25 -14.66 3.32
N ARG A 181 9.31 -14.02 2.61
CA ARG A 181 7.92 -14.49 2.46
C ARG A 181 7.75 -15.54 1.36
N PHE A 182 8.28 -15.31 0.16
CA PHE A 182 8.07 -16.20 -1.00
C PHE A 182 9.14 -17.29 -1.12
N GLY A 183 10.30 -17.11 -0.49
CA GLY A 183 11.40 -18.08 -0.44
C GLY A 183 12.44 -17.88 -1.54
N ARG A 184 13.66 -18.35 -1.27
CA ARG A 184 14.83 -18.14 -2.17
C ARG A 184 14.81 -18.94 -3.47
N LYS A 185 13.86 -19.86 -3.64
CA LYS A 185 13.75 -20.71 -4.85
C LYS A 185 12.98 -20.04 -5.98
N CYS A 186 12.28 -18.94 -5.71
CA CYS A 186 11.56 -18.19 -6.72
C CYS A 186 12.53 -17.39 -7.61
N THR A 187 12.16 -17.20 -8.87
CA THR A 187 12.81 -16.21 -9.74
C THR A 187 12.17 -14.85 -9.49
N TYR A 188 12.98 -13.87 -9.07
CA TYR A 188 12.54 -12.50 -8.83
C TYR A 188 12.93 -11.63 -10.01
N VAL A 189 11.95 -11.02 -10.68
CA VAL A 189 12.17 -10.06 -11.77
C VAL A 189 11.72 -8.70 -11.28
N VAL A 190 12.61 -7.72 -11.29
CA VAL A 190 12.31 -6.36 -10.89
C VAL A 190 11.97 -5.55 -12.13
N VAL A 191 10.82 -4.88 -12.12
CA VAL A 191 10.36 -4.00 -13.20
C VAL A 191 10.21 -2.58 -12.65
N GLY A 192 10.83 -1.60 -13.28
CA GLY A 192 10.75 -0.21 -12.82
C GLY A 192 11.52 0.76 -13.72
N ASP A 193 11.40 2.05 -13.43
CA ASP A 193 12.02 3.14 -14.18
C ASP A 193 13.20 3.78 -13.43
N GLY A 194 13.17 3.74 -12.09
CA GLY A 194 14.11 4.42 -11.22
C GLY A 194 15.45 3.70 -11.01
N GLN A 195 16.44 4.47 -10.53
CA GLN A 195 17.78 3.95 -10.21
C GLN A 195 17.80 3.15 -8.90
N ASP A 196 16.93 3.47 -7.95
CA ASP A 196 16.90 2.83 -6.63
C ASP A 196 16.54 1.34 -6.73
N GLU A 197 15.52 1.00 -7.52
CA GLU A 197 15.10 -0.38 -7.77
C GLU A 197 16.13 -1.16 -8.58
N GLU A 198 16.79 -0.53 -9.54
CA GLU A 198 17.82 -1.16 -10.36
C GLU A 198 19.06 -1.47 -9.53
N ALA A 199 19.50 -0.51 -8.70
CA ALA A 199 20.62 -0.70 -7.80
C ALA A 199 20.34 -1.84 -6.80
N ALA A 200 19.16 -1.84 -6.17
CA ALA A 200 18.73 -2.91 -5.28
C ALA A 200 18.64 -4.26 -6.00
N ALA A 201 18.06 -4.31 -7.20
CA ALA A 201 17.99 -5.53 -8.01
C ALA A 201 19.38 -6.08 -8.32
N LYS A 202 20.34 -5.21 -8.68
CA LYS A 202 21.72 -5.57 -8.97
C LYS A 202 22.43 -6.15 -7.74
N THR A 203 22.27 -5.55 -6.56
CA THR A 203 22.84 -6.07 -5.30
C THR A 203 22.32 -7.48 -5.00
N MET A 204 21.03 -7.73 -5.28
CA MET A 204 20.38 -9.03 -5.05
C MET A 204 20.52 -10.02 -6.21
N ASN A 205 21.21 -9.65 -7.29
CA ASN A 205 21.35 -10.43 -8.52
C ASN A 205 19.99 -10.82 -9.14
N PHE A 206 19.03 -9.90 -9.10
CA PHE A 206 17.72 -10.05 -9.75
C PHE A 206 17.75 -9.47 -11.17
N PRO A 207 17.20 -10.18 -12.18
CA PRO A 207 16.93 -9.58 -13.48
C PRO A 207 16.12 -8.29 -13.34
N PHE A 208 16.56 -7.24 -14.03
CA PHE A 208 15.92 -5.93 -14.03
C PHE A 208 15.39 -5.60 -15.44
N TRP A 209 14.10 -5.32 -15.53
CA TRP A 209 13.45 -4.83 -16.74
C TRP A 209 13.15 -3.35 -16.60
N ARG A 210 13.95 -2.50 -17.26
CA ARG A 210 13.74 -1.06 -17.24
C ARG A 210 12.51 -0.68 -18.07
N ILE A 211 11.69 0.20 -17.53
CA ILE A 211 10.62 0.88 -18.27
C ILE A 211 10.97 2.36 -18.38
N SER A 212 11.23 2.86 -19.58
CA SER A 212 11.48 4.28 -19.83
C SER A 212 10.50 4.88 -20.85
N SER A 213 9.75 4.02 -21.55
CA SER A 213 8.84 4.40 -22.63
C SER A 213 7.74 3.34 -22.86
N HIS A 214 6.73 3.67 -23.67
CA HIS A 214 5.67 2.73 -24.05
C HIS A 214 6.22 1.49 -24.77
N SER A 215 7.31 1.61 -25.53
CA SER A 215 7.92 0.47 -26.23
C SER A 215 8.48 -0.57 -25.26
N ASP A 216 8.93 -0.17 -24.07
CA ASP A 216 9.47 -1.10 -23.08
C ASP A 216 8.35 -1.94 -22.44
N LEU A 217 7.16 -1.34 -22.25
CA LEU A 217 5.95 -2.06 -21.82
C LEU A 217 5.46 -3.02 -22.91
N ALA A 218 5.52 -2.63 -24.17
CA ALA A 218 5.18 -3.51 -25.28
C ALA A 218 6.15 -4.70 -25.38
N ALA A 219 7.45 -4.45 -25.20
CA ALA A 219 8.46 -5.49 -25.17
C ALA A 219 8.27 -6.44 -23.97
N LEU A 220 7.93 -5.90 -22.79
CA LEU A 220 7.60 -6.71 -21.60
C LEU A 220 6.40 -7.61 -21.86
N TYR A 221 5.33 -7.06 -22.45
CA TYR A 221 4.15 -7.83 -22.82
C TYR A 221 4.51 -8.99 -23.75
N ASN A 222 5.29 -8.74 -24.79
CA ASN A 222 5.71 -9.77 -25.74
C ASN A 222 6.57 -10.86 -25.07
N ALA A 223 7.50 -10.47 -24.21
CA ALA A 223 8.34 -11.43 -23.47
C ALA A 223 7.51 -12.30 -22.53
N LEU A 224 6.54 -11.70 -21.83
CA LEU A 224 5.56 -12.44 -21.04
C LEU A 224 4.80 -13.40 -21.94
N ASP A 225 4.12 -12.93 -22.98
CA ASP A 225 3.25 -13.74 -23.88
C ASP A 225 3.99 -14.95 -24.49
N MET A 226 5.25 -14.78 -24.87
CA MET A 226 6.11 -15.85 -25.39
C MET A 226 6.67 -16.81 -24.33
N GLY A 227 6.44 -16.54 -23.04
CA GLY A 227 6.91 -17.38 -21.93
C GLY A 227 8.41 -17.23 -21.62
N PHE A 228 9.01 -16.10 -22.00
CA PHE A 228 10.41 -15.80 -21.68
C PHE A 228 10.59 -15.20 -20.27
N LEU A 229 9.48 -14.84 -19.60
CA LEU A 229 9.40 -14.33 -18.24
C LEU A 229 8.28 -15.03 -17.45
#